data_AF-A0A1F5UQD0-F1
#
_entry.id   AF-A0A1F5UQD0-F1
#
_cell.length_a   1.000
_cell.length_b   1.000
_cell.length_c   1.000
_cell.angle_alpha   90.00
_cell.angle_beta   90.00
_cell.angle_gamma   90.00
#
_symmetry.space_group_name_H-M   'P 1'
#
loop_
_entity.id
_entity.type
_entity.pdbx_description
1 polymer ?
#
loop_
_entity_poly.entity_id
_entity_poly.type
_entity_poly.pdbx_seq_one_letter_code
_entity_poly.pdbx_strand_id
1 'polypeptide(L)'
;MSLKVKTFRVVSVVVILLLLAGGGLTLGQIFGIGTFTGGTLSIKYQLTKSENDPSPGTLTMNIAPAQGGKFQVTETFEMVTTADQMQVLVFSHGFAHIPKGYLDMTPIQALDTRPVEAGKEILLPDGAKLVTQEEVTIAGITAVKGIYTHPKYEDQRAIIAISDLETRKIMPYPPFLRIERNEGSAWNLIALTELLSIERTD
;
A
#
# COMPACT_ATOMS: atom_id res chain seq x y z
N MET A 1 -0.39 -65.51 35.78
CA MET A 1 -1.67 -65.57 35.02
C MET A 1 -1.46 -64.80 33.73
N SER A 2 -1.70 -65.48 32.60
CA SER A 2 -1.48 -65.00 31.22
C SER A 2 -2.55 -63.98 30.81
N LEU A 3 -2.19 -62.94 30.04
CA LEU A 3 -2.69 -62.77 28.66
C LEU A 3 -1.94 -61.65 27.92
N LYS A 4 -1.52 -61.98 26.68
CA LYS A 4 -0.98 -61.09 25.64
C LYS A 4 -2.07 -60.17 25.08
N VAL A 5 -1.73 -58.94 24.68
CA VAL A 5 -2.22 -58.36 23.40
C VAL A 5 -1.13 -57.48 22.77
N LYS A 6 -0.54 -57.99 21.68
CA LYS A 6 0.05 -57.19 20.60
C LYS A 6 -1.12 -56.57 19.82
N THR A 7 -1.20 -55.25 19.71
CA THR A 7 -1.64 -54.48 18.52
C THR A 7 -2.03 -53.08 18.95
N PHE A 8 -1.24 -52.07 18.56
CA PHE A 8 -1.71 -50.84 17.91
C PHE A 8 -0.49 -49.95 17.63
N ARG A 9 0.34 -50.37 16.68
CA ARG A 9 0.95 -49.40 15.76
C ARG A 9 -0.23 -48.75 15.02
N VAL A 10 -0.13 -47.46 14.71
CA VAL A 10 -1.16 -46.63 14.03
C VAL A 10 -2.17 -45.94 14.96
N VAL A 11 -1.74 -45.13 15.94
CA VAL A 11 -2.43 -43.87 16.32
C VAL A 11 -1.44 -42.94 17.05
N SER A 12 -0.44 -42.38 16.35
CA SER A 12 0.33 -41.24 16.91
C SER A 12 0.91 -40.30 15.84
N VAL A 13 0.68 -40.55 14.56
CA VAL A 13 1.16 -39.67 13.46
C VAL A 13 0.14 -38.56 13.11
N VAL A 14 -1.09 -38.64 13.61
CA VAL A 14 -2.17 -37.69 13.23
C VAL A 14 -2.21 -36.44 14.13
N VAL A 15 -1.60 -36.44 15.30
CA VAL A 15 -1.66 -35.28 16.22
C VAL A 15 -0.51 -34.27 16.00
N ILE A 16 0.58 -34.66 15.35
CA ILE A 16 1.68 -33.72 15.02
C ILE A 16 1.41 -32.96 13.71
N LEU A 17 0.59 -33.51 12.80
CA LEU A 17 0.17 -32.79 11.59
C LEU A 17 -0.86 -31.68 11.83
N LEU A 18 -1.57 -31.70 12.97
CA LEU A 18 -2.48 -30.62 13.36
C LEU A 18 -1.78 -29.46 14.09
N LEU A 19 -0.53 -29.63 14.52
CA LEU A 19 0.28 -28.55 15.11
C LEU A 19 1.16 -27.81 14.09
N LEU A 20 1.23 -28.29 12.85
CA LEU A 20 1.85 -27.56 11.72
C LEU A 20 0.89 -26.54 11.06
N ALA A 21 -0.37 -26.48 11.50
CA ALA A 21 -1.35 -25.49 11.03
C ALA A 21 -1.33 -24.16 11.81
N GLY A 22 -0.56 -24.05 12.89
CA GLY A 22 -0.60 -22.90 13.81
C GLY A 22 0.60 -21.95 13.77
N GLY A 23 1.51 -22.12 12.81
CA GLY A 23 2.83 -21.46 12.82
C GLY A 23 3.03 -20.40 11.75
N GLY A 24 1.98 -19.87 11.15
CA GLY A 24 2.07 -18.71 10.26
C GLY A 24 2.16 -17.42 11.06
N LEU A 25 3.29 -17.19 11.75
CA LEU A 25 3.59 -15.86 12.26
C LEU A 25 3.69 -14.93 11.05
N THR A 26 2.65 -14.12 10.87
CA THR A 26 2.46 -13.19 9.77
C THR A 26 3.57 -12.14 9.80
N LEU A 27 4.56 -12.31 8.93
CA LEU A 27 5.64 -11.33 8.71
C LEU A 27 5.16 -10.04 8.01
N GLY A 28 3.85 -9.87 7.79
CA GLY A 28 3.22 -8.72 7.12
C GLY A 28 3.18 -7.43 7.96
N GLN A 29 4.22 -7.15 8.75
CA GLN A 29 4.29 -5.95 9.60
C GLN A 29 5.57 -5.12 9.47
N ILE A 30 6.53 -5.54 8.63
CA ILE A 30 7.82 -4.82 8.51
C ILE A 30 7.84 -3.87 7.30
N PHE A 31 7.03 -4.12 6.29
CA PHE A 31 6.76 -3.22 5.17
C PHE A 31 5.26 -2.95 5.19
N GLY A 32 4.78 -1.75 4.83
CA GLY A 32 3.38 -1.30 4.95
C GLY A 32 2.34 -2.07 4.11
N ILE A 33 2.55 -3.36 3.91
CA ILE A 33 1.72 -4.35 3.27
C ILE A 33 1.20 -5.25 4.41
N GLY A 34 -0.10 -5.21 4.69
CA GLY A 34 -0.79 -6.12 5.62
C GLY A 34 -0.74 -7.59 5.19
N THR A 35 -1.60 -8.43 5.77
CA THR A 35 -1.52 -9.89 5.62
C THR A 35 -1.75 -10.37 4.18
N PHE A 36 -0.68 -10.77 3.49
CA PHE A 36 -0.71 -11.45 2.18
C PHE A 36 -0.90 -12.97 2.37
N THR A 37 -1.97 -13.53 1.81
CA THR A 37 -2.43 -14.89 2.11
C THR A 37 -1.81 -15.99 1.23
N GLY A 38 -1.06 -15.63 0.19
CA GLY A 38 -0.48 -16.57 -0.77
C GLY A 38 -0.64 -16.12 -2.22
N GLY A 39 -0.09 -16.91 -3.13
CA GLY A 39 -0.10 -16.62 -4.56
C GLY A 39 1.01 -15.67 -5.01
N THR A 40 0.91 -15.18 -6.23
CA THR A 40 1.77 -14.13 -6.80
C THR A 40 1.02 -12.81 -6.89
N LEU A 41 1.70 -11.70 -6.63
CA LEU A 41 1.18 -10.35 -6.80
C LEU A 41 2.17 -9.54 -7.63
N SER A 42 1.68 -8.86 -8.67
CA SER A 42 2.43 -7.88 -9.45
C SER A 42 1.69 -6.55 -9.41
N ILE A 43 2.36 -5.48 -9.00
CA ILE A 43 1.78 -4.14 -8.90
C ILE A 43 2.69 -3.18 -9.63
N LYS A 44 2.12 -2.34 -10.49
CA LYS A 44 2.87 -1.34 -11.25
C LYS A 44 2.29 0.05 -11.00
N TYR A 45 3.14 0.99 -10.61
CA TYR A 45 2.83 2.40 -10.43
C TYR A 45 3.63 3.26 -11.40
N GLN A 46 3.02 4.36 -11.83
CA GLN A 46 3.71 5.51 -12.40
C GLN A 46 3.85 6.59 -11.32
N LEU A 47 5.06 7.13 -11.18
CA LEU A 47 5.41 8.15 -10.20
C LEU A 47 5.93 9.38 -10.95
N THR A 48 5.22 10.50 -10.88
CA THR A 48 5.65 11.76 -11.50
C THR A 48 5.93 12.79 -10.41
N LYS A 49 7.08 13.46 -10.46
CA LYS A 49 7.38 14.63 -9.65
C LYS A 49 7.43 15.84 -10.58
N SER A 50 6.40 16.68 -10.56
CA SER A 50 6.32 17.80 -11.49
C SER A 50 7.24 18.97 -11.11
N GLU A 51 7.67 19.05 -9.85
CA GLU A 51 8.71 20.01 -9.45
C GLU A 51 10.08 19.52 -9.92
N ASN A 52 10.72 20.32 -10.78
CA ASN A 52 12.09 20.20 -11.30
C ASN A 52 12.34 19.16 -12.43
N ASP A 53 11.64 18.02 -12.48
CA ASP A 53 11.75 17.08 -13.61
C ASP A 53 10.47 16.23 -13.79
N PRO A 54 9.61 16.55 -14.78
CA PRO A 54 8.35 15.85 -14.99
C PRO A 54 8.50 14.44 -15.58
N SER A 55 9.72 13.93 -15.75
CA SER A 55 9.96 12.57 -16.27
C SER A 55 9.34 11.52 -15.33
N PRO A 56 8.35 10.74 -15.79
CA PRO A 56 7.70 9.76 -14.93
C PRO A 56 8.66 8.60 -14.64
N GLY A 57 8.81 8.27 -13.36
CA GLY A 57 9.37 7.00 -12.91
C GLY A 57 8.31 5.90 -12.89
N THR A 58 8.75 4.65 -12.89
CA THR A 58 7.92 3.48 -12.72
C THR A 58 8.38 2.69 -11.51
N LEU A 59 7.45 2.30 -10.64
CA LEU A 59 7.69 1.30 -9.60
C LEU A 59 6.95 0.03 -10.00
N THR A 60 7.67 -1.09 -10.04
CA THR A 60 7.07 -2.43 -10.15
C THR A 60 7.42 -3.23 -8.91
N MET A 61 6.40 -3.76 -8.23
CA MET A 61 6.55 -4.66 -7.08
C MET A 61 6.03 -6.03 -7.46
N ASN A 62 6.86 -7.06 -7.31
CA ASN A 62 6.49 -8.45 -7.50
C ASN A 62 6.66 -9.22 -6.19
N ILE A 63 5.62 -9.94 -5.77
CA ILE A 63 5.63 -10.85 -4.63
C ILE A 63 5.37 -12.25 -5.16
N ALA A 64 6.22 -13.21 -4.82
CA ALA A 64 6.06 -14.61 -5.19
C ALA A 64 6.36 -15.53 -4.00
N PRO A 65 5.74 -16.73 -3.93
CA PRO A 65 6.07 -17.71 -2.91
C PRO A 65 7.54 -18.17 -3.04
N ALA A 66 8.19 -18.39 -1.90
CA ALA A 66 9.53 -18.93 -1.78
C ALA A 66 9.54 -20.16 -0.84
N GLN A 67 10.68 -20.86 -0.78
CA GLN A 67 10.79 -22.07 0.04
C GLN A 67 10.59 -21.78 1.54
N GLY A 68 9.95 -22.72 2.24
CA GLY A 68 9.78 -22.69 3.69
C GLY A 68 8.72 -21.69 4.17
N GLY A 69 7.67 -21.44 3.37
CA GLY A 69 6.58 -20.52 3.74
C GLY A 69 6.99 -19.04 3.73
N LYS A 70 8.08 -18.71 3.02
CA LYS A 70 8.56 -17.34 2.83
C LYS A 70 8.03 -16.78 1.52
N PHE A 71 8.16 -15.47 1.37
CA PHE A 71 7.90 -14.78 0.10
C PHE A 71 9.17 -14.11 -0.40
N GLN A 72 9.35 -14.12 -1.70
CA GLN A 72 10.31 -13.26 -2.38
C GLN A 72 9.58 -11.99 -2.81
N VAL A 73 10.09 -10.84 -2.39
CA VAL A 73 9.61 -9.52 -2.80
C VAL A 73 10.70 -8.89 -3.64
N THR A 74 10.36 -8.50 -4.87
CA THR A 74 11.25 -7.81 -5.80
C THR A 74 10.62 -6.46 -6.14
N GLU A 75 11.34 -5.39 -5.85
CA GLU A 75 10.97 -4.02 -6.23
C GLU A 75 11.93 -3.50 -7.30
N THR A 76 11.36 -2.99 -8.39
CA THR A 76 12.11 -2.36 -9.48
C THR A 76 11.64 -0.92 -9.61
N PHE A 77 12.55 0.02 -9.40
CA PHE A 77 12.33 1.43 -9.68
C PHE A 77 13.09 1.81 -10.96
N GLU A 78 12.36 2.29 -11.96
CA GLU A 78 12.92 2.77 -13.22
C GLU A 78 12.64 4.26 -13.33
N MET A 79 13.68 5.09 -13.48
CA MET A 79 13.51 6.51 -13.72
C MET A 79 14.68 7.06 -14.53
N VAL A 80 14.39 8.08 -15.33
CA VAL A 80 15.42 8.94 -15.92
C VAL A 80 15.61 10.11 -14.95
N THR A 81 16.85 10.42 -14.62
CA THR A 81 17.19 11.43 -13.62
C THR A 81 18.50 12.11 -13.98
N THR A 82 18.64 13.36 -13.52
CA THR A 82 19.91 14.10 -13.61
C THR A 82 20.91 13.64 -12.55
N ALA A 83 22.19 13.98 -12.75
CA ALA A 83 23.26 13.63 -11.81
C ALA A 83 23.07 14.26 -10.41
N ASP A 84 22.49 15.46 -10.33
CA ASP A 84 22.22 16.14 -9.07
C ASP A 84 21.08 15.45 -8.30
N GLN A 85 20.04 15.03 -9.02
CA GLN A 85 18.91 14.30 -8.43
C GLN A 85 19.27 12.88 -7.99
N MET A 86 20.24 12.22 -8.64
CA MET A 86 20.78 10.92 -8.21
C MET A 86 21.29 10.94 -6.76
N GLN A 87 21.82 12.08 -6.29
CA GLN A 87 22.39 12.21 -4.96
C GLN A 87 21.33 12.28 -3.84
N VAL A 88 20.06 12.47 -4.20
CA VAL A 88 18.93 12.69 -3.28
C VAL A 88 17.86 11.60 -3.42
N LEU A 89 18.16 10.50 -4.11
CA LEU A 89 17.22 9.39 -4.27
C LEU A 89 16.97 8.68 -2.94
N VAL A 90 15.80 8.95 -2.35
CA VAL A 90 15.24 8.22 -1.22
C VAL A 90 13.87 7.69 -1.64
N PHE A 91 13.71 6.37 -1.62
CA PHE A 91 12.44 5.69 -1.91
C PHE A 91 11.81 5.25 -0.58
N SER A 92 10.51 5.51 -0.40
CA SER A 92 9.78 5.14 0.83
C SER A 92 8.33 4.77 0.49
N HIS A 93 7.78 3.78 1.18
CA HIS A 93 6.49 3.15 0.89
C HIS A 93 5.39 3.64 1.82
N GLY A 94 4.17 3.85 1.32
CA GLY A 94 2.97 4.13 2.13
C GLY A 94 2.36 5.52 1.89
N PHE A 95 1.07 5.66 2.26
CA PHE A 95 0.27 6.88 2.12
C PHE A 95 0.92 8.13 2.75
N ALA A 96 1.70 7.94 3.82
CA ALA A 96 2.28 9.00 4.63
C ALA A 96 3.66 9.49 4.13
N HIS A 97 4.27 8.80 3.16
CA HIS A 97 5.63 9.12 2.74
C HIS A 97 5.64 10.16 1.63
N ILE A 98 5.66 11.43 2.04
CA ILE A 98 5.98 12.55 1.15
C ILE A 98 7.25 13.24 1.71
N PRO A 99 8.19 13.70 0.87
CA PRO A 99 9.38 14.39 1.36
C PRO A 99 9.05 15.59 2.26
N LYS A 100 10.00 15.95 3.13
CA LYS A 100 9.87 17.10 4.04
C LYS A 100 9.63 18.40 3.25
N GLY A 101 8.62 19.17 3.63
CA GLY A 101 8.24 20.44 2.97
C GLY A 101 6.96 20.33 2.12
N TYR A 102 6.50 19.11 1.88
CA TYR A 102 5.20 18.85 1.27
C TYR A 102 4.14 18.54 2.33
N LEU A 103 2.89 18.51 1.88
CA LEU A 103 1.70 18.15 2.64
C LEU A 103 1.93 16.92 3.54
N ASP A 104 1.70 17.08 4.84
CA ASP A 104 1.78 15.96 5.78
C ASP A 104 0.58 15.01 5.57
N MET A 105 0.87 13.77 5.18
CA MET A 105 -0.14 12.73 4.94
C MET A 105 -0.20 11.69 6.07
N THR A 106 0.59 11.85 7.12
CA THR A 106 0.58 10.94 8.28
C THR A 106 -0.84 10.73 8.85
N PRO A 107 -1.70 11.75 8.97
CA PRO A 107 -3.07 11.58 9.47
C PRO A 107 -3.95 10.61 8.67
N ILE A 108 -3.64 10.35 7.39
CA ILE A 108 -4.39 9.38 6.57
C ILE A 108 -4.27 7.94 7.11
N GLN A 109 -3.22 7.61 7.86
CA GLN A 109 -3.05 6.29 8.49
C GLN A 109 -4.20 5.95 9.47
N ALA A 110 -4.92 6.94 9.99
CA ALA A 110 -6.12 6.72 10.79
C ALA A 110 -7.24 5.99 10.01
N LEU A 111 -7.12 5.91 8.67
CA LEU A 111 -8.05 5.19 7.82
C LEU A 111 -7.68 3.71 7.66
N ASP A 112 -6.47 3.26 8.01
CA ASP A 112 -5.99 1.89 7.73
C ASP A 112 -6.85 0.78 8.34
N THR A 113 -7.63 1.09 9.36
CA THR A 113 -8.45 0.13 10.11
C THR A 113 -9.96 0.33 9.93
N ARG A 114 -10.40 1.26 9.06
CA ARG A 114 -11.82 1.51 8.81
C ARG A 114 -12.16 1.69 7.33
N PRO A 115 -13.39 1.29 6.92
CA PRO A 115 -13.86 1.56 5.57
C PRO A 115 -13.98 3.07 5.31
N VAL A 116 -13.89 3.44 4.04
CA VAL A 116 -14.09 4.80 3.56
C VAL A 116 -15.26 4.77 2.58
N GLU A 117 -16.25 5.62 2.81
CA GLU A 117 -17.45 5.72 1.99
C GLU A 117 -17.46 7.03 1.21
N ALA A 118 -18.15 7.02 0.06
CA ALA A 118 -18.41 8.19 -0.76
C ALA A 118 -19.27 9.25 -0.02
N GLY A 119 -19.08 10.53 -0.36
CA GLY A 119 -19.90 11.64 0.12
C GLY A 119 -19.82 11.94 1.63
N LYS A 120 -18.68 11.67 2.28
CA LYS A 120 -18.44 11.90 3.70
C LYS A 120 -17.38 12.97 3.92
N GLU A 121 -17.54 13.73 4.99
CA GLU A 121 -16.45 14.49 5.57
C GLU A 121 -15.87 13.72 6.76
N ILE A 122 -14.56 13.49 6.73
CA ILE A 122 -13.84 12.70 7.72
C ILE A 122 -12.77 13.58 8.36
N LEU A 123 -12.96 13.86 9.65
CA LEU A 123 -11.93 14.51 10.46
C LEU A 123 -10.84 13.47 10.82
N LEU A 124 -9.60 13.88 10.64
CA LEU A 124 -8.40 13.09 10.87
C LEU A 124 -7.56 13.72 12.00
N PRO A 125 -6.55 13.01 12.52
CA PRO A 125 -5.58 13.59 13.45
C PRO A 125 -4.98 14.91 12.96
N ASP A 126 -4.48 15.71 13.90
CA ASP A 126 -3.87 17.03 13.65
C ASP A 126 -4.78 18.06 12.97
N GLY A 127 -6.10 17.82 12.98
CA GLY A 127 -7.09 18.69 12.34
C GLY A 127 -7.12 18.54 10.82
N ALA A 128 -6.43 17.53 10.28
CA ALA A 128 -6.51 17.20 8.87
C ALA A 128 -7.91 16.69 8.50
N LYS A 129 -8.25 16.78 7.22
CA LYS A 129 -9.60 16.50 6.75
C LYS A 129 -9.57 15.81 5.40
N LEU A 130 -10.38 14.76 5.26
CA LEU A 130 -10.68 14.12 3.98
C LEU A 130 -12.16 14.32 3.65
N VAL A 131 -12.44 14.98 2.53
CA VAL A 131 -13.80 15.08 1.98
C VAL A 131 -13.90 14.11 0.83
N THR A 132 -14.62 13.01 1.03
CA THR A 132 -14.82 11.98 0.01
C THR A 132 -15.94 12.41 -0.95
N GLN A 133 -15.78 12.00 -2.20
CA GLN A 133 -16.64 12.35 -3.31
C GLN A 133 -17.25 11.06 -3.86
N GLU A 134 -16.97 10.71 -5.11
CA GLU A 134 -17.46 9.51 -5.78
C GLU A 134 -16.59 8.25 -5.58
N GLU A 135 -17.19 7.10 -5.88
CA GLU A 135 -16.48 5.86 -6.14
C GLU A 135 -15.88 5.88 -7.55
N VAL A 136 -14.67 5.36 -7.70
CA VAL A 136 -13.90 5.29 -8.94
C VAL A 136 -13.28 3.91 -9.10
N THR A 137 -13.06 3.50 -10.35
CA THR A 137 -12.30 2.28 -10.67
C THR A 137 -10.99 2.66 -11.31
N ILE A 138 -9.87 2.24 -10.72
CA ILE A 138 -8.51 2.53 -11.19
C ILE A 138 -7.75 1.21 -11.31
N ALA A 139 -7.32 0.88 -12.54
CA ALA A 139 -6.66 -0.39 -12.85
C ALA A 139 -7.41 -1.63 -12.31
N GLY A 140 -8.75 -1.61 -12.38
CA GLY A 140 -9.61 -2.69 -11.87
C GLY A 140 -9.88 -2.66 -10.37
N ILE A 141 -9.28 -1.74 -9.61
CA ILE A 141 -9.54 -1.55 -8.19
C ILE A 141 -10.64 -0.52 -7.96
N THR A 142 -11.66 -0.90 -7.22
CA THR A 142 -12.69 0.02 -6.74
C THR A 142 -12.15 0.82 -5.56
N ALA A 143 -12.31 2.15 -5.60
CA ALA A 143 -11.79 3.05 -4.60
C ALA A 143 -12.72 4.26 -4.41
N VAL A 144 -12.67 4.89 -3.24
CA VAL A 144 -13.37 6.16 -2.99
C VAL A 144 -12.40 7.31 -3.17
N LYS A 145 -12.72 8.24 -4.07
CA LYS A 145 -11.93 9.44 -4.31
C LYS A 145 -12.27 10.53 -3.30
N GLY A 146 -11.29 11.30 -2.88
CA GLY A 146 -11.52 12.43 -1.98
C GLY A 146 -10.41 13.47 -2.02
N ILE A 147 -10.70 14.61 -1.42
CA ILE A 147 -9.76 15.72 -1.26
C ILE A 147 -9.31 15.75 0.20
N TYR A 148 -8.02 15.53 0.41
CA TYR A 148 -7.34 15.65 1.68
C TYR A 148 -6.70 17.04 1.82
N THR A 149 -6.84 17.62 3.01
CA THR A 149 -6.28 18.92 3.39
C THR A 149 -5.71 18.85 4.80
N HIS A 150 -4.68 19.67 5.07
CA HIS A 150 -4.04 19.74 6.38
C HIS A 150 -3.92 21.21 6.81
N PRO A 151 -4.31 21.60 8.04
CA PRO A 151 -4.37 23.01 8.45
C PRO A 151 -2.99 23.70 8.49
N LYS A 152 -1.90 22.96 8.66
CA LYS A 152 -0.52 23.49 8.60
C LYS A 152 0.03 23.69 7.16
N TYR A 153 -0.74 23.31 6.13
CA TYR A 153 -0.33 23.33 4.73
C TYR A 153 -1.47 23.90 3.86
N GLU A 154 -1.88 25.13 4.15
CA GLU A 154 -3.08 25.75 3.56
C GLU A 154 -3.00 25.96 2.04
N ASP A 155 -1.77 26.03 1.51
CA ASP A 155 -1.48 26.13 0.09
C ASP A 155 -1.43 24.76 -0.59
N GLN A 156 -1.59 23.65 0.11
CA GLN A 156 -1.45 22.30 -0.46
C GLN A 156 -2.68 21.43 -0.20
N ARG A 157 -2.94 20.53 -1.15
CA ARG A 157 -3.97 19.49 -1.00
C ARG A 157 -3.53 18.21 -1.69
N ALA A 158 -4.17 17.11 -1.30
CA ALA A 158 -4.05 15.85 -2.03
C ALA A 158 -5.42 15.40 -2.55
N ILE A 159 -5.47 14.96 -3.79
CA ILE A 159 -6.57 14.18 -4.33
C ILE A 159 -6.14 12.71 -4.24
N ILE A 160 -6.90 11.92 -3.50
CA ILE A 160 -6.53 10.54 -3.14
C ILE A 160 -7.69 9.60 -3.48
N ALA A 161 -7.39 8.45 -4.08
CA ALA A 161 -8.35 7.35 -4.18
C ALA A 161 -7.98 6.29 -3.14
N ILE A 162 -8.91 5.93 -2.27
CA ILE A 162 -8.70 4.96 -1.20
C ILE A 162 -9.49 3.70 -1.50
N SER A 163 -8.79 2.59 -1.77
CA SER A 163 -9.41 1.27 -2.00
C SER A 163 -10.00 0.70 -0.71
N ASP A 164 -10.70 -0.43 -0.79
CA ASP A 164 -11.16 -1.17 0.39
C ASP A 164 -10.00 -1.63 1.30
N LEU A 165 -10.35 -2.14 2.49
CA LEU A 165 -9.39 -2.55 3.52
C LEU A 165 -8.50 -3.71 3.10
N GLU A 166 -8.99 -4.66 2.32
CA GLU A 166 -8.20 -5.82 1.93
C GLU A 166 -7.23 -5.45 0.80
N THR A 167 -7.70 -4.70 -0.19
CA THR A 167 -6.83 -4.24 -1.27
C THR A 167 -5.78 -3.25 -0.80
N ARG A 168 -6.10 -2.32 0.11
CA ARG A 168 -5.09 -1.35 0.59
C ARG A 168 -3.96 -2.01 1.37
N LYS A 169 -4.24 -3.12 2.07
CA LYS A 169 -3.22 -3.89 2.79
C LYS A 169 -2.20 -4.49 1.84
N ILE A 170 -2.49 -4.68 0.56
CA ILE A 170 -1.54 -5.33 -0.35
C ILE A 170 -0.83 -4.36 -1.29
N MET A 171 -1.09 -3.05 -1.17
CA MET A 171 -0.54 -2.04 -2.06
C MET A 171 0.43 -1.10 -1.33
N PRO A 172 1.59 -0.76 -1.93
CA PRO A 172 2.54 0.19 -1.34
C PRO A 172 2.02 1.64 -1.34
N TYR A 173 1.07 1.97 -2.21
CA TYR A 173 0.46 3.29 -2.35
C TYR A 173 -1.05 3.15 -2.58
N PRO A 174 -1.85 4.22 -2.40
CA PRO A 174 -3.21 4.25 -2.95
C PRO A 174 -3.22 4.03 -4.46
N PRO A 175 -4.34 3.56 -5.04
CA PRO A 175 -4.52 3.50 -6.49
C PRO A 175 -4.27 4.85 -7.19
N PHE A 176 -4.50 5.96 -6.49
CA PHE A 176 -4.23 7.30 -6.97
C PHE A 176 -3.87 8.24 -5.82
N LEU A 177 -2.79 8.99 -6.00
CA LEU A 177 -2.42 10.11 -5.15
C LEU A 177 -1.87 11.24 -6.02
N ARG A 178 -2.52 12.40 -5.94
CA ARG A 178 -2.11 13.61 -6.64
C ARG A 178 -2.00 14.73 -5.63
N ILE A 179 -0.80 15.27 -5.45
CA ILE A 179 -0.53 16.39 -4.54
C ILE A 179 -0.41 17.66 -5.37
N GLU A 180 -1.08 18.71 -4.93
CA GLU A 180 -1.13 19.99 -5.62
C GLU A 180 -0.77 21.14 -4.68
N ARG A 181 -0.14 22.18 -5.24
CA ARG A 181 0.07 23.48 -4.57
C ARG A 181 -0.78 24.55 -5.23
N ASN A 182 -1.38 25.39 -4.42
CA ASN A 182 -2.05 26.59 -4.86
C ASN A 182 -1.01 27.70 -5.09
N GLU A 183 -0.89 28.17 -6.32
CA GLU A 183 -0.02 29.29 -6.69
C GLU A 183 -0.86 30.52 -7.07
N GLY A 184 -1.85 30.82 -6.23
CA GLY A 184 -2.72 31.99 -6.33
C GLY A 184 -3.99 31.73 -7.13
N SER A 185 -3.88 31.52 -8.44
CA SER A 185 -5.04 31.36 -9.34
C SER A 185 -5.29 29.92 -9.80
N ALA A 186 -4.35 29.01 -9.54
CA ALA A 186 -4.41 27.64 -10.01
C ALA A 186 -3.78 26.65 -9.01
N TRP A 187 -4.28 25.42 -9.07
CA TRP A 187 -3.68 24.27 -8.39
C TRP A 187 -2.70 23.59 -9.35
N ASN A 188 -1.40 23.71 -9.05
CA ASN A 188 -0.33 23.13 -9.84
C ASN A 188 0.08 21.78 -9.28
N LEU A 189 0.35 20.82 -10.17
CA LEU A 189 0.79 19.49 -9.79
C LEU A 189 2.18 19.56 -9.15
N ILE A 190 2.32 18.94 -7.98
CA ILE A 190 3.61 18.73 -7.32
C ILE A 190 4.09 17.31 -7.59
N ALA A 191 3.22 16.34 -7.30
CA ALA A 191 3.54 14.92 -7.40
C ALA A 191 2.29 14.11 -7.73
N LEU A 192 2.48 13.04 -8.48
CA LEU A 192 1.45 12.12 -8.91
C LEU A 192 1.93 10.68 -8.74
N THR A 193 1.07 9.84 -8.21
CA THR A 193 1.23 8.39 -8.11
C THR A 193 -0.03 7.76 -8.65
N GLU A 194 0.12 6.96 -9.70
CA GLU A 194 -0.99 6.32 -10.40
C GLU A 194 -0.75 4.83 -10.51
N LEU A 195 -1.72 4.03 -10.06
CA LEU A 195 -1.72 2.59 -10.27
C LEU A 195 -2.00 2.31 -11.76
N LEU A 196 -1.04 1.64 -12.41
CA LEU A 196 -1.15 1.23 -13.80
C LEU A 196 -1.76 -0.17 -13.93
N SER A 197 -1.33 -1.10 -13.09
CA SER A 197 -1.85 -2.46 -13.07
C SER A 197 -1.65 -3.12 -11.71
N ILE A 198 -2.55 -4.06 -11.41
CA ILE A 198 -2.42 -5.00 -10.31
C ILE A 198 -2.90 -6.37 -10.82
N GLU A 199 -2.04 -7.36 -10.67
CA GLU A 199 -2.30 -8.73 -11.10
C GLU A 199 -2.06 -9.68 -9.94
N ARG A 200 -3.04 -10.53 -9.67
CA ARG A 200 -2.96 -11.56 -8.62
C ARG A 200 -3.29 -12.91 -9.20
N THR A 201 -2.46 -13.89 -8.87
CA THR A 201 -2.69 -15.30 -9.19
C THR A 201 -2.62 -16.07 -7.88
N ASP A 202 -3.69 -16.80 -7.54
CA ASP A 202 -3.73 -17.63 -6.33
C ASP A 202 -3.04 -18.99 -6.53
#